data_AF-A0A1I4BRI9-F1
#
_entry.id   AF-A0A1I4BRI9-F1
#
_cell.length_a   1.000
_cell.length_b   1.000
_cell.length_c   1.000
_cell.angle_alpha   90.00
_cell.angle_beta   90.00
_cell.angle_gamma   90.00
#
_symmetry.space_group_name_H-M   'P 1'
#
loop_
_entity.id
_entity.type
_entity.pdbx_description
1 polymer ?
#
loop_
_entity_poly.entity_id
_entity_poly.type
_entity_poly.pdbx_seq_one_letter_code
_entity_poly.pdbx_strand_id
1 'polypeptide(L)'
;MKVSKRQLLAGVTLALMLAAGVAPVVRPSPAQAQSAVGHPDWPGRGQLFVGACYQPIDRSPEQIRQDIALMKAAGFNLVRMGDLSWDSFEPEEGRFTFEWFDQVIAQMHAAGIKVIVDIPGQPA
;
A
#
# COMPACT_ATOMS: atom_id res chain seq x y z
N MET A 1 -65.50 -7.46 -23.73
CA MET A 1 -65.09 -6.31 -22.88
C MET A 1 -63.91 -5.61 -23.55
N LYS A 2 -64.11 -4.39 -24.06
CA LYS A 2 -63.09 -3.60 -24.78
C LYS A 2 -62.25 -2.82 -23.76
N VAL A 3 -60.99 -3.18 -23.58
CA VAL A 3 -60.03 -2.38 -22.81
C VAL A 3 -59.65 -1.16 -23.65
N SER A 4 -59.83 0.03 -23.08
CA SER A 4 -59.67 1.31 -23.77
C SER A 4 -58.18 1.66 -23.93
N LYS A 5 -57.75 2.00 -25.16
CA LYS A 5 -56.37 2.44 -25.48
C LYS A 5 -55.89 3.63 -24.62
N ARG A 6 -56.80 4.37 -23.97
CA ARG A 6 -56.45 5.46 -23.03
C ARG A 6 -55.82 4.97 -21.72
N GLN A 7 -56.08 3.73 -21.30
CA GLN A 7 -55.46 3.15 -20.11
C GLN A 7 -54.03 2.67 -20.36
N LEU A 8 -53.65 2.43 -21.63
CA LEU A 8 -52.32 1.97 -22.00
C LEU A 8 -51.29 3.10 -22.02
N LEU A 9 -51.68 4.32 -22.43
CA LEU A 9 -50.75 5.47 -22.47
C LEU A 9 -50.42 6.02 -21.07
N ALA A 10 -51.36 5.99 -20.13
CA ALA A 10 -51.12 6.49 -18.76
C ALA A 10 -50.10 5.63 -17.99
N GLY A 11 -50.03 4.32 -18.28
CA GLY A 11 -49.04 3.42 -17.66
C GLY A 11 -47.63 3.59 -18.20
N VAL A 12 -47.48 4.00 -19.47
CA VAL A 12 -46.16 4.18 -20.11
C VAL A 12 -45.49 5.49 -19.68
N THR A 13 -46.26 6.54 -19.40
CA THR A 13 -45.69 7.81 -18.92
C THR A 13 -45.14 7.71 -17.49
N LEU A 14 -45.70 6.83 -16.64
CA LEU A 14 -45.20 6.64 -15.27
C LEU A 14 -43.94 5.75 -15.20
N ALA A 15 -43.76 4.85 -16.17
CA ALA A 15 -42.60 3.95 -16.21
C ALA A 15 -41.28 4.63 -16.65
N LEU A 16 -41.36 5.78 -17.33
CA LEU A 16 -40.18 6.49 -17.84
C LEU A 16 -39.58 7.51 -16.85
N MET A 17 -40.26 7.82 -15.74
CA MET A 17 -39.73 8.73 -14.72
C MET A 17 -38.88 8.05 -13.63
N LEU A 18 -38.78 6.71 -13.61
CA LEU A 18 -37.97 6.00 -12.61
C LEU A 18 -36.53 5.66 -13.06
N ALA A 19 -36.14 5.96 -14.29
CA ALA A 19 -34.84 5.56 -14.84
C ALA A 19 -33.74 6.63 -14.77
N ALA A 20 -33.98 7.77 -14.12
CA ALA A 20 -32.94 8.77 -13.86
C ALA A 20 -32.48 8.68 -12.40
N GLY A 21 -32.02 7.50 -12.00
CA GLY A 21 -31.23 7.37 -10.79
C GLY A 21 -29.95 8.18 -10.98
N VAL A 22 -29.89 9.34 -10.31
CA VAL A 22 -28.69 10.17 -10.23
C VAL A 22 -27.58 9.28 -9.67
N ALA A 23 -26.66 8.82 -10.52
CA ALA A 23 -25.46 8.16 -10.04
C ALA A 23 -24.77 9.14 -9.07
N PRO A 24 -24.43 8.72 -7.84
CA PRO A 24 -23.74 9.62 -6.93
C PRO A 24 -22.42 9.98 -7.59
N VAL A 25 -22.27 11.26 -7.94
CA VAL A 25 -20.98 11.82 -8.32
C VAL A 25 -20.11 11.72 -7.08
N VAL A 26 -19.34 10.63 -6.96
CA VAL A 26 -18.31 10.49 -5.94
C VAL A 26 -17.27 11.55 -6.25
N ARG A 27 -17.36 12.69 -5.56
CA ARG A 27 -16.31 13.69 -5.61
C ARG A 27 -15.06 13.05 -5.00
N PRO A 28 -13.91 13.03 -5.70
CA PRO A 28 -12.69 12.60 -5.06
C PRO A 28 -12.45 13.49 -3.84
N SER A 29 -12.39 12.88 -2.66
CA SER A 29 -11.97 13.60 -1.47
C SER A 29 -10.59 14.18 -1.75
N PRO A 30 -10.32 15.47 -1.42
CA PRO A 30 -8.98 16.00 -1.53
C PRO A 30 -8.04 15.11 -0.74
N ALA A 31 -6.94 14.67 -1.36
CA ALA A 31 -5.94 13.86 -0.68
C ALA A 31 -5.40 14.65 0.51
N GLN A 32 -5.84 14.29 1.71
CA GLN A 32 -5.33 14.87 2.94
C GLN A 32 -4.05 14.12 3.27
N ALA A 33 -2.95 14.86 3.44
CA ALA A 33 -1.73 14.29 3.98
C ALA A 33 -2.05 13.68 5.36
N GLN A 34 -1.64 12.42 5.58
CA GLN A 34 -1.77 11.80 6.89
C GLN A 34 -1.05 12.66 7.93
N SER A 35 -1.71 12.84 9.08
CA SER A 35 -1.12 13.55 10.20
C SER A 35 0.16 12.85 10.65
N ALA A 36 1.22 13.63 10.93
CA ALA A 36 2.45 13.12 11.55
C ALA A 36 2.19 12.42 12.91
N VAL A 37 1.00 12.61 13.49
CA VAL A 37 0.50 11.90 14.68
C VAL A 37 0.48 10.36 14.50
N GLY A 38 0.60 9.85 13.27
CA GLY A 38 0.67 8.40 13.01
C GLY A 38 1.90 7.67 13.57
N HIS A 39 2.97 8.38 13.95
CA HIS A 39 4.24 7.76 14.35
C HIS A 39 4.87 8.42 15.59
N PRO A 40 4.36 8.16 16.80
CA PRO A 40 4.85 8.80 18.03
C PRO A 40 6.31 8.46 18.36
N ASP A 41 6.81 7.31 17.90
CA ASP A 41 8.19 6.85 18.15
C ASP A 41 9.18 7.29 17.06
N TRP A 42 8.76 8.11 16.09
CA TRP A 42 9.64 8.58 15.03
C TRP A 42 10.43 9.82 15.50
N PRO A 43 11.68 9.96 15.04
CA PRO A 43 12.47 11.18 15.19
C PRO A 43 11.64 12.45 14.93
N GLY A 44 11.54 13.29 15.97
CA GLY A 44 10.86 14.58 15.91
C GLY A 44 11.79 15.71 15.43
N ARG A 45 11.35 16.96 15.64
CA ARG A 45 12.16 18.14 15.31
C ARG A 45 13.53 18.08 16.00
N GLY A 46 14.60 18.20 15.21
CA GLY A 46 15.98 18.19 15.71
C GLY A 46 16.59 16.80 15.89
N GLN A 47 15.87 15.73 15.55
CA GLN A 47 16.38 14.36 15.53
C GLN A 47 16.54 13.89 14.07
N LEU A 48 17.50 12.99 13.83
CA LEU A 48 17.82 12.50 12.50
C LEU A 48 17.36 11.07 12.30
N PHE A 49 16.90 10.78 11.09
CA PHE A 49 16.90 9.42 10.57
C PHE A 49 18.31 9.10 10.07
N VAL A 50 18.86 7.98 10.52
CA VAL A 50 20.19 7.48 10.14
C VAL A 50 20.02 6.03 9.71
N GLY A 51 20.46 5.74 8.49
CA GLY A 51 20.10 4.50 7.82
C GLY A 51 20.77 4.29 6.49
N ALA A 52 20.32 3.25 5.77
CA ALA A 52 20.78 2.92 4.43
C ALA A 52 19.61 2.47 3.53
N CYS A 53 19.86 2.50 2.22
CA CYS A 53 19.10 1.71 1.26
C CYS A 53 19.58 0.25 1.37
N TYR A 54 18.77 -0.61 1.98
CA TYR A 54 19.10 -2.02 2.19
C TYR A 54 18.25 -2.89 1.27
N GLN A 55 18.89 -3.72 0.45
CA GLN A 55 18.21 -4.60 -0.49
C GLN A 55 18.50 -6.05 -0.10
N PRO A 56 17.57 -6.75 0.58
CA PRO A 56 17.82 -8.10 1.10
C PRO A 56 17.80 -9.19 0.02
N ILE A 57 17.42 -8.86 -1.22
CA ILE A 57 17.14 -9.82 -2.29
C ILE A 57 18.34 -10.68 -2.70
N ASP A 58 19.56 -10.16 -2.52
CA ASP A 58 20.82 -10.87 -2.84
C ASP A 58 21.47 -11.52 -1.61
N ARG A 59 20.78 -11.56 -0.47
CA ARG A 59 21.30 -12.04 0.81
C ARG A 59 20.62 -13.33 1.27
N SER A 60 21.43 -14.21 1.86
CA SER A 60 20.91 -15.35 2.63
C SER A 60 20.27 -14.89 3.95
N PRO A 61 19.38 -15.69 4.57
CA PRO A 61 18.78 -15.35 5.86
C PRO A 61 19.78 -15.10 7.00
N GLU A 62 20.93 -15.78 7.00
CA GLU A 62 22.01 -15.53 7.97
C GLU A 62 22.66 -14.16 7.74
N GLN A 63 22.95 -13.82 6.49
CA GLN A 63 23.51 -12.51 6.15
C GLN A 63 22.55 -11.38 6.52
N ILE A 64 21.24 -11.56 6.28
CA ILE A 64 20.23 -10.57 6.70
C ILE A 64 20.27 -10.37 8.22
N ARG A 65 20.30 -11.45 9.01
CA ARG A 65 20.41 -11.33 10.47
C ARG A 65 21.70 -10.63 10.91
N GLN A 66 22.81 -10.93 10.26
CA GLN A 66 24.10 -10.30 10.55
C GLN A 66 24.08 -8.80 10.18
N ASP A 67 23.56 -8.45 9.01
CA ASP A 67 23.42 -7.08 8.54
C ASP A 67 22.57 -6.26 9.51
N ILE A 68 21.44 -6.80 9.97
CA ILE A 68 20.56 -6.17 10.97
C ILE A 68 21.28 -5.92 12.29
N ALA A 69 22.04 -6.92 12.77
CA ALA A 69 22.82 -6.77 14.00
C ALA A 69 23.89 -5.67 13.87
N LEU A 70 24.57 -5.59 12.72
CA LEU A 70 25.56 -4.55 12.44
C LEU A 70 24.92 -3.16 12.35
N MET A 71 23.80 -3.03 11.64
CA MET A 71 23.06 -1.76 11.54
C MET A 71 22.60 -1.28 12.93
N LYS A 72 22.08 -2.19 13.76
CA LYS A 72 21.71 -1.87 15.14
C LYS A 72 22.91 -1.42 15.97
N ALA A 73 24.04 -2.13 15.88
CA ALA A 73 25.26 -1.78 16.60
C ALA A 73 25.84 -0.42 16.16
N ALA A 74 25.66 -0.06 14.89
CA ALA A 74 26.04 1.23 14.32
C ALA A 74 25.08 2.38 14.68
N GLY A 75 23.96 2.09 15.36
CA GLY A 75 22.98 3.10 15.76
C GLY A 75 21.99 3.50 14.66
N PHE A 76 21.82 2.68 13.62
CA PHE A 76 20.82 2.95 12.58
C PHE A 76 19.41 2.84 13.18
N ASN A 77 18.53 3.73 12.75
CA ASN A 77 17.13 3.77 13.18
C ASN A 77 16.14 3.65 12.02
N LEU A 78 16.62 3.60 10.77
CA LEU A 78 15.82 3.52 9.57
C LEU A 78 16.52 2.70 8.48
N VAL A 79 15.76 1.98 7.67
CA VAL A 79 16.18 1.49 6.36
C VAL A 79 15.12 1.82 5.31
N ARG A 80 15.58 2.00 4.08
CA ARG A 80 14.72 2.01 2.88
C ARG A 80 14.94 0.70 2.13
N MET A 81 13.87 0.00 1.76
CA MET A 81 13.96 -1.33 1.13
C MET A 81 12.87 -1.53 0.09
N GLY A 82 13.11 -2.43 -0.88
CA GLY A 82 12.10 -2.92 -1.80
C GLY A 82 12.26 -2.47 -3.25
N ASP A 83 13.05 -1.42 -3.51
CA ASP A 83 13.31 -0.85 -4.85
C ASP A 83 13.61 -1.91 -5.94
N LEU A 84 14.39 -2.94 -5.60
CA LEU A 84 14.87 -3.98 -6.52
C LEU A 84 14.16 -5.33 -6.34
N SER A 85 12.96 -5.34 -5.76
CA SER A 85 12.30 -6.58 -5.32
C SER A 85 11.11 -7.03 -6.18
N TRP A 86 10.82 -6.40 -7.33
CA TRP A 86 9.63 -6.72 -8.13
C TRP A 86 9.57 -8.20 -8.53
N ASP A 87 10.67 -8.77 -9.03
CA ASP A 87 10.75 -10.19 -9.44
C ASP A 87 10.48 -11.17 -8.29
N SER A 88 10.70 -10.72 -7.06
CA SER A 88 10.42 -11.49 -5.86
C SER A 88 8.99 -11.31 -5.36
N PHE A 89 8.41 -10.13 -5.57
CA PHE A 89 7.04 -9.83 -5.22
C PHE A 89 6.06 -10.42 -6.22
N GLU A 90 6.40 -10.46 -7.50
CA GLU A 90 5.62 -11.00 -8.61
C GLU A 90 6.46 -11.99 -9.43
N PRO A 91 6.75 -13.20 -8.91
CA PRO A 91 7.57 -14.19 -9.62
C PRO A 91 6.96 -14.70 -10.92
N GLU A 92 5.63 -14.58 -11.08
CA GLU A 92 4.90 -14.81 -12.32
C GLU A 92 3.84 -13.71 -12.44
N GLU A 93 3.58 -13.24 -13.66
CA GLU A 93 2.57 -12.20 -13.94
C GLU A 93 1.24 -12.49 -13.23
N GLY A 94 0.79 -11.54 -12.40
CA GLY A 94 -0.43 -11.60 -11.61
C GLY A 94 -0.35 -12.47 -10.35
N ARG A 95 0.79 -13.14 -10.07
CA ARG A 95 0.99 -13.97 -8.88
C ARG A 95 1.93 -13.29 -7.90
N PHE A 96 1.36 -12.79 -6.81
CA PHE A 96 2.11 -12.05 -5.80
C PHE A 96 2.45 -12.89 -4.55
N THR A 97 3.67 -12.71 -4.04
CA THR A 97 4.15 -13.30 -2.78
C THR A 97 4.96 -12.29 -1.99
N PHE A 98 4.65 -12.11 -0.69
CA PHE A 98 5.28 -11.09 0.16
C PHE A 98 5.85 -11.65 1.47
N GLU A 99 5.59 -12.91 1.77
CA GLU A 99 5.79 -13.52 3.09
C GLU A 99 7.25 -13.46 3.53
N TRP A 100 8.20 -13.60 2.61
CA TRP A 100 9.63 -13.53 2.94
C TRP A 100 10.05 -12.08 3.27
N PHE A 101 9.49 -11.08 2.57
CA PHE A 101 9.81 -9.67 2.80
C PHE A 101 9.18 -9.18 4.10
N ASP A 102 7.97 -9.65 4.41
CA ASP A 102 7.33 -9.45 5.72
C ASP A 102 8.20 -9.97 6.87
N GLN A 103 8.86 -11.12 6.69
CA GLN A 103 9.81 -11.65 7.69
C GLN A 103 11.04 -10.75 7.87
N VAL A 104 11.54 -10.13 6.79
CA VAL A 104 12.66 -9.17 6.89
C VAL A 104 12.21 -7.89 7.60
N ILE A 105 11.03 -7.35 7.26
CA ILE A 105 10.46 -6.19 7.95
C ILE A 105 10.26 -6.48 9.44
N ALA A 106 9.74 -7.65 9.79
CA ALA A 106 9.56 -8.06 11.18
C ALA A 106 10.90 -8.11 11.95
N GLN A 107 11.96 -8.62 11.32
CA GLN A 107 13.30 -8.63 11.92
C GLN A 107 13.87 -7.22 12.13
N MET A 108 13.70 -6.31 11.16
CA MET A 108 14.07 -4.89 11.29
C MET A 108 13.34 -4.23 12.46
N HIS A 109 12.03 -4.43 12.54
CA HIS A 109 11.21 -3.91 13.62
C HIS A 109 11.63 -4.45 14.99
N ALA A 110 11.91 -5.76 15.10
CA ALA A 110 12.42 -6.36 16.32
C ALA A 110 13.79 -5.79 16.74
N ALA A 111 14.61 -5.35 15.78
CA ALA A 111 15.87 -4.67 16.03
C ALA A 111 15.71 -3.19 16.43
N GLY A 112 14.50 -2.62 16.31
CA GLY A 112 14.23 -1.19 16.53
C GLY A 112 14.50 -0.31 15.31
N ILE A 113 14.71 -0.90 14.14
CA ILE A 113 14.98 -0.21 12.87
C ILE A 113 13.65 -0.04 12.14
N LYS A 114 13.27 1.21 11.83
CA LYS A 114 12.06 1.50 11.06
C LYS A 114 12.29 1.20 9.57
N VAL A 115 11.22 0.89 8.83
CA VAL A 115 11.30 0.59 7.40
C VAL A 115 10.48 1.59 6.60
N ILE A 116 11.08 2.17 5.57
CA ILE A 116 10.38 2.82 4.46
C ILE A 116 10.37 1.82 3.30
N VAL A 117 9.18 1.42 2.89
CA VAL A 117 9.00 0.51 1.75
C VAL A 117 8.94 1.35 0.48
N ASP A 118 9.79 1.01 -0.47
CA ASP A 118 9.76 1.60 -1.81
C ASP A 118 8.60 1.06 -2.63
N ILE A 119 8.21 1.80 -3.67
CA ILE A 119 7.40 1.26 -4.75
C ILE A 119 8.40 0.67 -5.77
N PRO A 120 8.49 -0.66 -5.91
CA PRO A 120 9.44 -1.25 -6.83
C PRO A 120 9.10 -0.88 -8.27
N GLY A 121 10.17 -0.75 -9.09
CA GLY A 121 10.05 -0.55 -10.54
C GLY A 121 9.75 -1.84 -11.29
N GLN A 122 9.92 -1.81 -12.62
CA GLN A 122 9.91 -3.04 -13.43
C GLN A 122 11.02 -4.01 -12.99
N PRO A 123 10.91 -5.31 -13.33
CA PRO A 123 11.99 -6.29 -13.21
C PRO A 123 13.38 -5.72 -13.51
N ALA A 124 14.35 -6.03 -12.65
CA ALA A 124 15.70 -5.45 -12.70
C ALA A 124 16.61 -6.14 -13.72
#